data_AF-A0A383ARA3-F1
#
_entry.id   AF-A0A383ARA3-F1
#
_cell.length_a   1.000
_cell.length_b   1.000
_cell.length_c   1.000
_cell.angle_alpha   90.00
_cell.angle_beta   90.00
_cell.angle_gamma   90.00
#
_symmetry.space_group_name_H-M   'P 1'
#
loop_
_entity.id
_entity.type
_entity.pdbx_description
1 polymer ?
#
loop_
_entity_poly.entity_id
_entity_poly.type
_entity_poly.pdbx_seq_one_letter_code
_entity_poly.pdbx_strand_id
1 'polypeptide(L)'
;MNPKSTASELTRPVADFDVANDLPGSDAVSAYQRDGVVCLRNAHNARWLALIEQGIGSALAGQSEDLDIVRKPDDSGRFSFSSQAWQQVEPFRQFIFESRAPDLAWPFLDSAALMLFYDFLVIKEAGAASATTPWHQDQ
;
A
#
# COMPACT_ATOMS: atom_id res chain seq x y z
N MET A 1 -24.26 -13.29 24.82
CA MET A 1 -23.37 -14.18 24.05
C MET A 1 -24.21 -14.90 23.02
N ASN A 2 -24.06 -14.58 21.74
CA ASN A 2 -24.75 -15.28 20.67
C ASN A 2 -23.67 -16.03 19.86
N PRO A 3 -23.53 -17.36 20.03
CA PRO A 3 -22.51 -18.12 19.34
C PRO A 3 -23.09 -18.64 18.02
N LYS A 4 -22.46 -18.21 16.91
CA LYS A 4 -22.36 -18.88 15.60
C LYS A 4 -22.22 -17.82 14.50
N SER A 5 -21.04 -17.20 14.42
CA SER A 5 -20.56 -16.78 13.11
C SER A 5 -20.30 -18.07 12.32
N THR A 6 -20.97 -18.23 11.19
CA THR A 6 -20.79 -19.40 10.34
C THR A 6 -19.49 -19.24 9.54
N ALA A 7 -18.78 -20.34 9.22
CA ALA A 7 -17.53 -20.28 8.44
C ALA A 7 -17.67 -19.58 7.07
N SER A 8 -18.90 -19.40 6.58
CA SER A 8 -19.25 -18.62 5.40
C SER A 8 -19.01 -17.11 5.56
N GLU A 9 -19.06 -16.56 6.77
CA GLU A 9 -18.78 -15.14 7.02
C GLU A 9 -17.26 -14.86 6.98
N LEU A 10 -16.43 -15.86 7.31
CA LEU A 10 -14.97 -15.77 7.35
C LEU A 10 -14.28 -15.92 5.98
N THR A 11 -15.05 -16.17 4.91
CA THR A 11 -14.51 -16.46 3.56
C THR A 11 -15.11 -15.57 2.47
N ARG A 12 -15.77 -14.47 2.83
CA ARG A 12 -16.23 -13.50 1.82
C ARG A 12 -15.01 -12.93 1.07
N PRO A 13 -15.08 -12.86 -0.28
CA PRO A 13 -14.04 -12.16 -1.03
C PRO A 13 -14.02 -10.69 -0.61
N VAL A 14 -12.82 -10.10 -0.63
CA VAL A 14 -12.65 -8.65 -0.44
C VAL A 14 -13.48 -7.94 -1.50
N ALA A 15 -14.35 -7.02 -1.06
CA ALA A 15 -15.15 -6.21 -1.97
C ALA A 15 -14.22 -5.32 -2.82
N ASP A 16 -14.48 -5.25 -4.13
CA ASP A 16 -13.70 -4.44 -5.05
C ASP A 16 -14.56 -3.44 -5.83
N PHE A 17 -13.97 -2.29 -6.11
CA PHE A 17 -14.62 -1.14 -6.74
C PHE A 17 -13.70 -0.57 -7.81
N ASP A 18 -14.20 -0.41 -9.04
CA ASP A 18 -13.47 0.30 -10.09
C ASP A 18 -13.60 1.81 -9.88
N VAL A 19 -12.47 2.47 -9.67
CA VAL A 19 -12.40 3.90 -9.42
C VAL A 19 -11.68 4.64 -10.55
N ALA A 20 -11.54 4.05 -11.75
CA ALA A 20 -10.75 4.63 -12.84
C ALA A 20 -10.99 6.14 -13.08
N ASN A 21 -12.24 6.58 -12.99
CA ASN A 21 -12.65 7.96 -13.26
C ASN A 21 -13.33 8.66 -12.07
N ASP A 22 -13.48 7.97 -10.94
CA ASP A 22 -14.28 8.43 -9.80
C ASP A 22 -13.55 8.21 -8.47
N LEU A 23 -14.08 8.80 -7.39
CA LEU A 23 -13.66 8.51 -6.02
C LEU A 23 -14.53 7.39 -5.42
N PRO A 24 -14.06 6.69 -4.37
CA PRO A 24 -14.85 5.67 -3.68
C PRO A 24 -16.21 6.19 -3.21
N GLY A 25 -17.27 5.45 -3.56
CA GLY A 25 -18.64 5.73 -3.15
C GLY A 25 -18.95 5.28 -1.72
N SER A 26 -20.17 5.57 -1.27
CA SER A 26 -20.67 5.19 0.06
C SER A 26 -20.74 3.67 0.26
N ASP A 27 -20.88 2.90 -0.82
CA ASP A 27 -20.83 1.45 -0.84
C ASP A 27 -19.43 0.91 -0.53
N ALA A 28 -18.39 1.52 -1.09
CA ALA A 28 -16.99 1.22 -0.77
C ALA A 28 -16.69 1.55 0.70
N VAL A 29 -17.12 2.72 1.18
CA VAL A 29 -16.94 3.13 2.58
C VAL A 29 -17.67 2.17 3.52
N SER A 30 -18.91 1.78 3.20
CA SER A 30 -19.69 0.83 4.01
C SER A 30 -19.07 -0.58 4.01
N ALA A 31 -18.47 -1.01 2.90
CA ALA A 31 -17.74 -2.27 2.84
C ALA A 31 -16.47 -2.21 3.70
N TYR A 32 -15.70 -1.12 3.62
CA TYR A 32 -14.50 -0.92 4.43
C TYR A 32 -14.81 -0.89 5.93
N GLN A 33 -15.86 -0.17 6.35
CA GLN A 33 -16.26 -0.11 7.76
C GLN A 33 -16.69 -1.48 8.33
N ARG A 34 -17.28 -2.34 7.50
CA ARG A 34 -17.73 -3.68 7.91
C ARG A 34 -16.60 -4.70 7.90
N ASP A 35 -15.78 -4.70 6.85
CA ASP A 35 -14.85 -5.78 6.55
C ASP A 35 -13.39 -5.41 6.89
N GLY A 36 -13.09 -4.13 7.14
CA GLY A 36 -11.76 -3.61 7.43
C GLY A 36 -10.85 -3.46 6.20
N VAL A 37 -11.31 -3.87 5.01
CA VAL A 37 -10.54 -3.84 3.76
C VAL A 37 -11.45 -3.76 2.54
N VAL A 38 -11.02 -3.01 1.51
CA VAL A 38 -11.61 -2.99 0.17
C VAL A 38 -10.50 -2.93 -0.89
N CYS A 39 -10.78 -3.35 -2.11
CA CYS A 39 -9.87 -3.22 -3.24
C CYS A 39 -10.34 -2.11 -4.20
N LEU A 40 -9.52 -1.09 -4.41
CA LEU A 40 -9.77 -0.05 -5.41
C LEU A 40 -9.05 -0.40 -6.72
N ARG A 41 -9.81 -0.85 -7.73
CA ARG A 41 -9.28 -1.17 -9.05
C ARG A 41 -9.06 0.11 -9.86
N ASN A 42 -8.02 0.11 -10.68
CA ASN A 42 -7.66 1.25 -11.54
C ASN A 42 -7.47 2.56 -10.75
N ALA A 43 -6.99 2.46 -9.51
CA ALA A 43 -6.75 3.60 -8.63
C ALA A 43 -5.79 4.63 -9.24
N HIS A 44 -4.84 4.19 -10.07
CA HIS A 44 -3.87 5.07 -10.73
C HIS A 44 -3.68 4.65 -12.20
N ASN A 45 -3.44 5.64 -13.06
CA ASN A 45 -3.15 5.41 -14.47
C ASN A 45 -1.67 5.05 -14.70
N ALA A 46 -1.34 4.65 -15.93
CA ALA A 46 0.00 4.22 -16.31
C ALA A 46 1.11 5.25 -16.04
N ARG A 47 0.81 6.56 -16.11
CA ARG A 47 1.80 7.61 -15.81
C ARG A 47 2.25 7.54 -14.36
N TRP A 48 1.31 7.39 -13.43
CA TRP A 48 1.64 7.30 -12.00
C TRP A 48 2.37 5.99 -11.67
N LEU A 49 1.98 4.88 -12.31
CA LEU A 49 2.69 3.60 -12.15
C LEU A 49 4.15 3.71 -12.61
N ALA A 50 4.39 4.29 -13.79
CA ALA A 50 5.75 4.51 -14.30
C ALA A 50 6.59 5.42 -13.39
N LEU A 51 5.97 6.43 -12.76
CA LEU A 51 6.65 7.31 -11.81
C LEU A 51 7.07 6.56 -10.54
N ILE A 52 6.21 5.70 -9.99
CA ILE A 52 6.57 4.86 -8.83
C ILE A 52 7.70 3.87 -9.21
N GLU A 53 7.63 3.25 -10.38
CA GLU A 53 8.68 2.35 -10.86
C GLU A 53 10.04 3.06 -10.97
N GLN A 54 10.05 4.30 -11.47
CA GLN A 54 11.24 5.15 -11.45
C GLN A 54 11.72 5.41 -10.01
N GLY A 55 10.81 5.73 -9.09
CA GLY A 55 11.12 5.93 -7.68
C GLY A 55 11.75 4.71 -7.02
N ILE A 56 11.22 3.51 -7.31
CA ILE A 56 11.78 2.23 -6.84
C ILE A 56 13.22 2.07 -7.35
N GLY A 57 13.45 2.32 -8.65
CA GLY A 57 14.79 2.27 -9.24
C GLY A 57 15.76 3.26 -8.59
N SER A 58 15.34 4.51 -8.40
CA SER A 58 16.13 5.55 -7.72
C SER A 58 16.47 5.20 -6.28
N ALA A 59 15.50 4.69 -5.51
CA ALA A 59 15.71 4.26 -4.13
C ALA A 59 16.78 3.15 -4.07
N LEU A 60 16.63 2.11 -4.89
CA LEU A 60 17.58 1.00 -4.99
C LEU A 60 18.97 1.41 -5.51
N ALA A 61 19.06 2.54 -6.24
CA ALA A 61 20.32 3.14 -6.70
C ALA A 61 21.00 4.03 -5.63
N GLY A 62 20.41 4.13 -4.44
CA GLY A 62 21.00 4.83 -3.29
C GLY A 62 20.46 6.23 -3.03
N GLN A 63 19.35 6.64 -3.64
CA GLN A 63 18.71 7.93 -3.32
C GLN A 63 17.94 7.90 -2.00
N SER A 64 17.56 6.72 -1.50
CA SER A 64 16.94 6.58 -0.18
C SER A 64 18.03 6.29 0.84
N GLU A 65 18.26 7.23 1.77
CA GLU A 65 19.40 7.18 2.71
C GLU A 65 19.31 5.99 3.69
N ASP A 66 18.09 5.66 4.14
CA ASP A 66 17.82 4.60 5.12
C ASP A 66 17.37 3.28 4.46
N LEU A 67 17.79 3.02 3.21
CA LEU A 67 17.47 1.77 2.53
C LEU A 67 18.26 0.59 3.12
N ASP A 68 17.56 -0.29 3.83
CA ASP A 68 18.10 -1.55 4.30
C ASP A 68 17.91 -2.66 3.28
N ILE A 69 18.92 -3.53 3.15
CA ILE A 69 18.89 -4.70 2.27
C ILE A 69 19.19 -5.96 3.08
N VAL A 70 18.16 -6.78 3.26
CA VAL A 70 18.27 -8.10 3.89
C VAL A 70 18.55 -9.14 2.81
N ARG A 71 19.66 -9.88 3.00
CA ARG A 71 20.02 -11.04 2.20
C ARG A 71 20.09 -12.25 3.13
N LYS A 72 19.32 -13.29 2.84
CA LYS A 72 19.41 -14.57 3.57
C LYS A 72 20.16 -15.60 2.72
N PRO A 73 20.91 -16.55 3.33
CA PRO A 73 21.77 -17.48 2.58
C PRO A 73 21.07 -18.28 1.48
N ASP A 74 19.79 -18.63 1.67
CA ASP A 74 19.02 -19.44 0.72
C ASP A 74 18.19 -18.62 -0.28
N ASP A 75 18.22 -17.28 -0.17
CA ASP A 75 17.47 -16.39 -1.05
C ASP A 75 18.33 -15.96 -2.24
N SER A 76 17.81 -16.13 -3.46
CA SER A 76 18.42 -15.58 -4.68
C SER A 76 18.01 -14.12 -4.94
N GLY A 77 16.96 -13.65 -4.27
CA GLY A 77 16.44 -12.29 -4.34
C GLY A 77 16.69 -11.52 -3.05
N ARG A 78 16.61 -10.20 -3.11
CA ARG A 78 16.73 -9.32 -1.95
C ARG A 78 15.37 -8.97 -1.35
N PHE A 79 15.38 -8.77 -0.05
CA PHE A 79 14.32 -8.03 0.65
C PHE A 79 14.87 -6.66 1.03
N SER A 80 14.26 -5.59 0.51
CA SER A 80 14.68 -4.22 0.78
C SER A 80 13.54 -3.42 1.38
N PHE A 81 13.87 -2.55 2.32
CA PHE A 81 12.88 -1.64 2.92
C PHE A 81 13.50 -0.30 3.28
N SER A 82 12.68 0.74 3.26
CA SER A 82 13.04 2.08 3.72
C SER A 82 11.80 2.76 4.29
N SER A 83 12.00 3.67 5.23
CA SER A 83 10.95 4.59 5.69
C SER A 83 11.25 6.00 5.20
N GLN A 84 10.21 6.81 5.03
CA GLN A 84 10.33 8.24 4.69
C GLN A 84 11.09 8.51 3.39
N ALA A 85 11.11 7.55 2.46
CA ALA A 85 11.83 7.65 1.19
C ALA A 85 11.31 8.82 0.34
N TRP A 86 10.05 9.24 0.52
CA TRP A 86 9.51 10.44 -0.11
C TRP A 86 10.30 11.72 0.15
N GLN A 87 11.08 11.81 1.24
CA GLN A 87 11.84 13.01 1.54
C GLN A 87 13.06 13.16 0.62
N GLN A 88 13.62 12.07 0.10
CA GLN A 88 14.81 12.07 -0.75
C GLN A 88 14.53 11.62 -2.20
N VAL A 89 13.52 10.79 -2.40
CA VAL A 89 13.18 10.20 -3.71
C VAL A 89 12.01 10.97 -4.32
N GLU A 90 12.34 11.93 -5.18
CA GLU A 90 11.36 12.86 -5.79
C GLU A 90 10.13 12.17 -6.43
N PRO A 91 10.26 11.04 -7.16
CA PRO A 91 9.08 10.36 -7.69
C PRO A 91 8.05 9.93 -6.63
N PHE A 92 8.50 9.54 -5.43
CA PHE A 92 7.58 9.19 -4.33
C PHE A 92 6.91 10.42 -3.75
N ARG A 93 7.67 11.52 -3.56
CA ARG A 93 7.10 12.81 -3.15
C ARG A 93 6.01 13.24 -4.12
N GLN A 94 6.32 13.23 -5.40
CA GLN A 94 5.39 13.63 -6.44
C GLN A 94 4.16 12.73 -6.46
N PHE A 95 4.33 11.40 -6.38
CA PHE A 95 3.18 10.49 -6.31
C PHE A 95 2.29 10.77 -5.10
N ILE A 96 2.85 10.94 -3.90
CA ILE A 96 2.08 11.14 -2.67
C ILE A 96 1.30 12.46 -2.69
N PHE A 97 1.92 13.55 -3.15
CA PHE A 97 1.34 14.89 -3.06
C PHE A 97 0.61 15.38 -4.32
N GLU A 98 0.94 14.86 -5.51
CA GLU A 98 0.35 15.33 -6.78
C GLU A 98 -0.56 14.30 -7.46
N SER A 99 -0.56 13.05 -7.01
CA SER A 99 -1.57 12.08 -7.46
C SER A 99 -2.86 12.20 -6.65
N ARG A 100 -3.89 11.46 -7.08
CA ARG A 100 -5.16 11.36 -6.36
C ARG A 100 -5.12 10.38 -5.16
N ALA A 101 -3.94 9.94 -4.71
CA ALA A 101 -3.82 9.04 -3.57
C ALA A 101 -4.50 9.59 -2.29
N PRO A 102 -4.35 10.89 -1.93
CA PRO A 102 -5.09 11.47 -0.81
C PRO A 102 -6.60 11.46 -1.02
N ASP A 103 -7.06 11.80 -2.24
CA ASP A 103 -8.49 11.85 -2.57
C ASP A 103 -9.14 10.45 -2.52
N LEU A 104 -8.39 9.40 -2.87
CA LEU A 104 -8.85 8.02 -2.78
C LEU A 104 -8.94 7.54 -1.33
N ALA A 105 -8.04 7.98 -0.46
CA ALA A 105 -8.05 7.61 0.96
C ALA A 105 -9.10 8.39 1.76
N TRP A 106 -9.34 9.65 1.39
CA TRP A 106 -10.17 10.59 2.14
C TRP A 106 -11.57 10.06 2.53
N PRO A 107 -12.37 9.43 1.65
CA PRO A 107 -13.70 8.94 2.00
C PRO A 107 -13.73 7.90 3.14
N PHE A 108 -12.61 7.23 3.40
CA PHE A 108 -12.48 6.23 4.47
C PHE A 108 -12.02 6.82 5.80
N LEU A 109 -11.52 8.05 5.79
CA LEU A 109 -11.04 8.75 6.95
C LEU A 109 -12.19 9.62 7.47
N ASP A 110 -12.91 9.12 8.48
CA ASP A 110 -13.92 9.91 9.21
C ASP A 110 -13.23 11.02 10.04
N SER A 111 -12.68 12.01 9.34
CA SER A 111 -11.75 13.01 9.87
C SER A 111 -11.96 14.37 9.20
N ALA A 112 -11.55 15.43 9.89
CA ALA A 112 -11.52 16.79 9.35
C ALA A 112 -10.20 17.14 8.64
N ALA A 113 -9.16 16.31 8.79
CA ALA A 113 -7.86 16.51 8.15
C ALA A 113 -7.12 15.19 7.88
N LEU A 114 -6.28 15.21 6.85
CA LEU A 114 -5.37 14.12 6.47
C LEU A 114 -3.95 14.67 6.45
N MET A 115 -3.06 14.01 7.18
CA MET A 115 -1.64 14.36 7.28
C MET A 115 -0.80 13.15 6.91
N LEU A 116 0.19 13.34 6.03
CA LEU A 116 1.21 12.33 5.79
C LEU A 116 2.07 12.20 7.04
N PHE A 117 2.05 11.03 7.67
CA PHE A 117 2.93 10.73 8.81
C PHE A 117 4.28 10.17 8.32
N TYR A 118 4.26 9.08 7.56
CA TYR A 118 5.42 8.51 6.87
C TYR A 118 4.98 7.66 5.67
N ASP A 119 5.92 7.32 4.79
CA ASP A 119 5.77 6.22 3.82
C ASP A 119 6.69 5.06 4.20
N PHE A 120 6.35 3.86 3.73
CA PHE A 120 7.16 2.67 3.92
C PHE A 120 7.31 1.92 2.59
N LEU A 121 8.54 1.94 2.07
CA LEU A 121 8.90 1.21 0.87
C LEU A 121 9.27 -0.23 1.26
N VAL A 122 8.64 -1.21 0.62
CA VAL A 122 8.88 -2.63 0.85
C VAL A 122 9.02 -3.35 -0.48
N ILE A 123 10.19 -3.92 -0.75
CA ILE A 123 10.53 -4.58 -2.01
C ILE A 123 10.92 -6.02 -1.71
N LYS A 124 10.19 -6.98 -2.28
CA LYS A 124 10.53 -8.40 -2.27
C LYS A 124 10.85 -8.83 -3.69
N GLU A 125 12.13 -9.01 -4.00
CA GLU A 125 12.53 -9.53 -5.30
C GLU A 125 12.15 -11.00 -5.42
N ALA A 126 11.96 -11.47 -6.67
CA ALA A 126 11.77 -12.89 -6.93
C ALA A 126 12.93 -13.70 -6.33
N GLY A 127 12.59 -14.73 -5.56
CA GLY A 127 13.59 -15.56 -4.86
C GLY A 127 13.95 -15.10 -3.44
N ALA A 128 13.35 -14.01 -2.92
CA ALA A 128 13.42 -13.66 -1.49
C ALA A 128 12.40 -14.50 -0.67
N ALA A 129 12.44 -15.82 -0.80
CA ALA A 129 11.41 -16.74 -0.26
C ALA A 129 11.35 -16.71 1.27
N SER A 130 12.47 -16.43 1.93
CA SER A 130 12.55 -16.34 3.38
C SER A 130 11.96 -15.05 3.97
N ALA A 131 11.62 -14.05 3.13
CA ALA A 131 11.05 -12.78 3.55
C ALA A 131 9.53 -12.88 3.75
N THR A 132 9.08 -13.80 4.59
CA THR A 132 7.66 -13.98 4.92
C THR A 132 7.16 -12.86 5.83
N THR A 133 5.99 -12.29 5.54
CA THR A 133 5.31 -11.35 6.45
C THR A 133 4.41 -12.16 7.39
N PRO A 134 4.73 -12.27 8.71
CA PRO A 134 3.89 -13.01 9.65
C PRO A 134 2.54 -12.30 9.85
N TRP A 135 1.57 -13.00 10.43
CA TRP A 135 0.35 -12.35 10.90
C TRP A 135 0.68 -11.31 11.97
N HIS A 136 0.22 -10.09 11.76
CA HIS A 136 0.43 -8.95 12.65
C HIS A 136 -0.71 -7.95 12.46
N GLN A 137 -0.73 -6.94 13.33
CA GLN A 137 -1.51 -5.73 13.17
C GLN A 137 -0.52 -4.57 13.24
N ASP A 138 -0.58 -3.66 12.27
CA ASP A 138 0.18 -2.42 12.34
C ASP A 138 -0.32 -1.55 13.51
N GLN A 139 0.59 -0.81 14.14
CA GLN A 139 0.26 0.16 15.20
C GLN A 139 0.08 1.56 14.65
#